data_AF-A0A0Q7TMH2-F1
#
_entry.id   AF-A0A0Q7TMH2-F1
#
_cell.length_a   1.000
_cell.length_b   1.000
_cell.length_c   1.000
_cell.angle_alpha   90.00
_cell.angle_beta   90.00
_cell.angle_gamma   90.00
#
_symmetry.space_group_name_H-M   'P 1'
#
loop_
_entity.id
_entity.type
_entity.pdbx_description
1 polymer ?
#
loop_
_entity_poly.entity_id
_entity_poly.type
_entity_poly.pdbx_seq_one_letter_code
_entity_poly.pdbx_strand_id
1 'polypeptide(L)' 'MRNVQDAADDTARDHRILSRMLADADVLCECGDALLAGQYRHLRGRIAALLDITIPAGEAETAA' A
#
# COMPACT_ATOMS: atom_id res chain seq x y z
N MET A 1 24.31 11.55 -4.19
CA MET A 1 23.57 11.76 -2.92
C MET A 1 22.17 12.31 -3.17
N ARG A 2 21.97 13.40 -3.94
CA ARG A 2 20.62 13.93 -4.27
C ARG A 2 19.67 12.90 -4.91
N ASN A 3 20.14 12.16 -5.93
CA ASN A 3 19.32 11.13 -6.60
C ASN A 3 18.85 9.98 -5.69
N VAL A 4 19.57 9.70 -4.60
CA VAL A 4 19.20 8.64 -3.63
C VAL A 4 18.13 9.18 -2.68
N GLN A 5 18.25 10.44 -2.29
CA GLN A 5 17.24 11.13 -1.49
C GLN A 5 15.91 11.25 -2.25
N ASP A 6 15.96 11.65 -3.52
CA ASP A 6 14.77 11.77 -4.37
C ASP A 6 14.04 10.42 -4.50
N ALA A 7 14.77 9.31 -4.68
CA ALA A 7 14.20 7.96 -4.75
C ALA A 7 13.59 7.49 -3.41
N ALA A 8 14.20 7.84 -2.28
CA ALA A 8 13.66 7.55 -0.95
C ALA A 8 12.38 8.35 -0.67
N ASP A 9 12.34 9.62 -1.09
CA ASP A 9 11.17 10.49 -0.96
C ASP A 9 10.01 9.99 -1.83
N ASP A 10 10.29 9.53 -3.05
CA ASP A 10 9.32 8.89 -3.94
C ASP A 10 8.77 7.59 -3.33
N THR A 11 9.64 6.73 -2.77
CA THR A 11 9.22 5.50 -2.08
C THR A 11 8.32 5.80 -0.89
N ALA A 12 8.67 6.80 -0.07
CA ALA A 12 7.87 7.21 1.08
C ALA A 12 6.54 7.85 0.67
N ARG A 13 6.48 8.50 -0.50
CA ARG A 13 5.23 9.02 -1.07
C ARG A 13 4.33 7.89 -1.56
N ASP A 14 4.89 6.94 -2.30
CA ASP A 14 4.15 5.79 -2.83
C ASP A 14 3.57 4.94 -1.69
N HIS A 15 4.36 4.69 -0.65
CA HIS A 15 3.89 3.99 0.55
C HIS A 15 2.68 4.70 1.19
N ARG A 16 2.72 6.04 1.33
CA ARG A 16 1.59 6.82 1.86
C ARG A 16 0.34 6.72 0.98
N ILE A 17 0.51 6.75 -0.34
CA ILE A 17 -0.58 6.61 -1.31
C ILE A 17 -1.21 5.22 -1.18
N LEU A 18 -0.40 4.17 -1.19
CA LEU A 18 -0.87 2.79 -1.08
C LEU A 18 -1.58 2.53 0.25
N SER A 19 -1.07 3.07 1.36
CA SER A 19 -1.71 2.97 2.68
C SER A 19 -3.09 3.61 2.69
N ARG A 20 -3.26 4.76 2.02
CA ARG A 20 -4.57 5.37 1.86
C ARG A 20 -5.50 4.53 0.97
N MET A 21 -4.98 4.04 -0.15
CA MET A 21 -5.76 3.17 -1.05
C MET A 21 -6.22 1.88 -0.37
N LEU A 22 -5.41 1.32 0.53
CA LEU A 22 -5.77 0.13 1.31
C LEU A 22 -6.97 0.42 2.22
N ALA A 23 -6.93 1.54 2.95
CA ALA A 23 -8.03 1.96 3.80
C ALA A 23 -9.32 2.24 3.01
N ASP A 24 -9.20 2.89 1.84
CA ASP A 24 -10.36 3.11 0.97
C ASP A 24 -10.91 1.77 0.42
N ALA A 25 -10.04 0.80 0.11
CA ALA A 25 -10.44 -0.54 -0.34
C ALA A 25 -11.13 -1.36 0.76
N ASP A 26 -10.73 -1.19 2.02
CA ASP A 26 -11.41 -1.78 3.17
C ASP A 26 -12.86 -1.28 3.25
N VAL A 27 -13.09 0.02 3.12
CA VAL A 27 -14.44 0.61 3.09
C VAL A 27 -15.26 0.07 1.92
N LEU A 28 -14.64 -0.04 0.73
CA LEU A 28 -15.31 -0.59 -0.45
C LEU A 28 -15.73 -2.06 -0.26
N CYS A 29 -14.97 -2.86 0.49
CA CYS A 29 -15.32 -4.25 0.79
C CYS A 29 -16.63 -4.41 1.59
N GLU A 30 -17.09 -3.34 2.26
CA GLU A 30 -18.34 -3.31 3.02
C GLU A 30 -19.57 -3.04 2.11
N CYS A 31 -19.38 -2.90 0.79
CA CYS A 31 -20.49 -2.66 -0.11
C CYS A 31 -21.51 -3.82 -0.11
N GLY A 32 -22.80 -3.49 -0.23
CA GLY A 32 -23.88 -4.47 -0.22
C GLY A 32 -23.98 -5.35 -1.47
N ASP A 33 -23.19 -5.07 -2.53
CA ASP A 33 -23.12 -5.90 -3.73
C ASP A 33 -22.05 -6.98 -3.55
N ALA A 34 -22.47 -8.24 -3.55
CA ALA A 34 -21.58 -9.38 -3.29
C ALA A 34 -20.50 -9.59 -4.38
N LEU A 35 -20.82 -9.30 -5.65
CA LEU A 35 -19.86 -9.44 -6.74
C LEU A 35 -18.79 -8.36 -6.64
N LEU A 36 -19.23 -7.13 -6.41
CA LEU A 36 -18.37 -5.96 -6.28
C LEU A 36 -17.48 -6.07 -5.02
N ALA A 37 -18.03 -6.52 -3.89
CA ALA A 37 -17.26 -6.80 -2.68
C ALA A 37 -16.16 -7.85 -2.92
N GLY A 38 -16.43 -8.87 -3.73
CA GLY A 38 -15.41 -9.84 -4.15
C GLY A 38 -14.25 -9.21 -4.92
N GLN A 39 -14.56 -8.31 -5.86
CA GLN A 39 -13.55 -7.56 -6.61
C GLN A 39 -12.74 -6.63 -5.70
N TYR A 40 -13.39 -5.94 -4.76
CA TYR A 40 -12.70 -5.07 -3.81
C TYR A 40 -11.80 -5.83 -2.85
N ARG A 41 -12.17 -7.03 -2.39
CA ARG A 41 -11.27 -7.88 -1.59
C ARG A 41 -10.02 -8.29 -2.38
N HIS A 42 -10.18 -8.59 -3.66
CA HIS A 42 -9.05 -8.89 -4.53
C HIS A 42 -8.13 -7.66 -4.72
N LEU A 43 -8.71 -6.49 -4.99
CA LEU A 43 -7.99 -5.22 -5.09
C LEU A 43 -7.22 -4.89 -3.79
N ARG A 44 -7.91 -4.99 -2.64
CA ARG A 44 -7.33 -4.82 -1.31
C ARG A 44 -6.11 -5.71 -1.10
N GLY A 45 -6.22 -7.00 -1.44
CA GLY A 45 -5.10 -7.94 -1.34
C GLY A 45 -3.89 -7.55 -2.19
N ARG A 46 -4.12 -7.02 -3.40
CA ARG A 46 -3.03 -6.51 -4.27
C ARG A 46 -2.37 -5.27 -3.69
N ILE A 47 -3.14 -4.33 -3.13
CA ILE A 47 -2.60 -3.12 -2.51
C ILE A 47 -1.78 -3.48 -1.27
N ALA A 48 -2.25 -4.42 -0.44
CA ALA A 48 -1.50 -4.90 0.72
C ALA A 48 -0.15 -5.50 0.31
N ALA A 49 -0.12 -6.33 -0.74
CA ALA A 49 1.14 -6.89 -1.27
C ALA A 49 2.08 -5.81 -1.82
N LEU A 50 1.55 -4.72 -2.40
CA LEU A 50 2.36 -3.58 -2.84
C LEU A 50 2.93 -2.78 -1.66
N LEU A 51 2.21 -2.70 -0.53
CA LEU A 51 2.72 -2.08 0.69
C LEU A 51 3.89 -2.86 1.27
N ASP A 52 3.80 -4.19 1.31
CA ASP A 52 4.85 -5.05 1.84
C ASP A 52 6.19 -4.88 1.10
N ILE A 53 6.14 -4.59 -0.21
CA ILE A 53 7.36 -4.36 -1.02
C ILE A 53 7.81 -2.88 -1.06
N THR A 54 6.98 -1.95 -0.61
CA THR A 54 7.31 -0.52 -0.52
C THR A 54 7.72 -0.09 0.89
N ILE A 55 7.93 -1.05 1.81
CA ILE A 55 8.53 -0.78 3.12
C ILE A 55 9.88 -0.08 2.88
N PRO A 56 10.08 1.14 3.41
CA PRO A 56 11.35 1.84 3.26
C PRO A 56 12.48 0.98 3.82
N ALA A 57 13.58 0.85 3.08
CA ALA A 57 14.73 0.01 3.47
C ALA A 57 15.27 0.33 4.88
N GLY A 58 15.00 1.53 5.42
CA GLY A 58 15.37 1.93 6.78
C GLY A 58 14.48 1.40 7.92
N GLU A 59 13.31 0.83 7.64
CA GLU A 59 12.45 0.18 8.65
C GLU A 59 12.65 -1.33 8.71
N ALA A 60 13.13 -1.95 7.62
CA ALA A 60 13.43 -3.38 7.58
C ALA A 60 14.66 -3.77 8.43
N GLU A 61 15.60 -2.85 8.64
CA GLU A 61 16.83 -3.10 9.44
C GLU A 61 16.58 -3.06 10.96
N THR A 62 15.50 -2.41 11.42
CA THR A 62 15.14 -2.29 12.85
C THR A 62 14.23 -3.41 13.36
N ALA A 63 13.74 -4.28 12.47
CA ALA A 63 12.82 -5.36 12.78
C ALA A 63 13.47 -6.76 12.79
N ALA A 64 14.81 -6.83 12.68
CA ALA A 64 15.61 -8.07 12.65
C ALA A 64 16.42 -8.30 13.94
#